data_AF-A0A3M9ZD77-F1
#
_entry.id   AF-A0A3M9ZD77-F1
#
_cell.length_a   1.000
_cell.length_b   1.000
_cell.length_c   1.000
_cell.angle_alpha   90.00
_cell.angle_beta   90.00
_cell.angle_gamma   90.00
#
_symmetry.space_group_name_H-M   'P 1'
#
loop_
_entity.id
_entity.type
_entity.pdbx_description
1 polymer ?
#
loop_
_entity_poly.entity_id
_entity_poly.type
_entity_poly.pdbx_seq_one_letter_code
_entity_poly.pdbx_strand_id
1 'polypeptide(L)' 'MAGTTPDRRRIVDDLKDSSSLNSYFQAVLAECYASARAQAADETELPLETFPFDCPYTPSQVLDPEFLP' A
#
# COMPACT_ATOMS: atom_id res chain seq x y z
N MET A 1 16.67 -8.34 18.14
CA MET A 1 16.45 -8.36 16.68
C MET A 1 15.32 -7.38 16.41
N ALA A 2 15.64 -6.10 16.20
CA ALA A 2 14.63 -5.08 15.94
C ALA A 2 14.25 -5.18 14.46
N GLY A 3 13.03 -5.66 14.18
CA GLY A 3 12.41 -5.53 12.87
C GLY A 3 12.07 -4.07 12.65
N THR A 4 13.00 -3.32 12.06
CA THR A 4 12.75 -1.93 11.68
C THR A 4 11.88 -1.98 10.43
N THR A 5 10.56 -1.90 10.62
CA THR A 5 9.61 -1.68 9.52
C THR A 5 10.12 -0.47 8.72
N PRO A 6 10.43 -0.61 7.42
CA PRO A 6 10.97 0.50 6.66
C PRO A 6 9.96 1.66 6.67
N ASP A 7 10.41 2.82 7.15
CA ASP A 7 9.62 4.05 7.10
C ASP A 7 9.17 4.29 5.67
N ARG A 8 7.87 4.61 5.46
CA ARG A 8 7.29 4.89 4.13
C ARG A 8 8.18 5.82 3.29
N ARG A 9 8.86 6.77 3.93
CA ARG A 9 9.77 7.73 3.29
C ARG A 9 10.98 7.06 2.61
N ARG A 10 11.54 5.99 3.19
CA ARG A 10 12.64 5.20 2.56
C ARG A 10 12.15 4.41 1.34
N ILE A 11 10.97 3.80 1.45
CA ILE A 11 10.35 3.08 0.35
C ILE A 11 10.11 4.01 -0.85
N VAL A 12 9.68 5.24 -0.58
CA VAL A 12 9.45 6.26 -1.62
C VAL A 12 10.75 6.71 -2.28
N ASP A 13 11.82 6.94 -1.52
CA ASP A 13 13.14 7.29 -2.07
C ASP A 13 13.70 6.16 -2.94
N ASP A 14 13.62 4.91 -2.48
CA ASP A 14 14.05 3.73 -3.24
C ASP A 14 13.24 3.55 -4.54
N LEU A 15 11.94 3.85 -4.50
CA LEU A 15 11.06 3.80 -5.67
C LEU A 15 11.33 4.93 -6.67
N LYS A 16 11.74 6.12 -6.20
CA LYS A 16 12.06 7.27 -7.06
C LYS A 16 13.33 7.07 -7.87
N ASP A 17 14.32 6.37 -7.33
CA ASP A 17 15.61 6.14 -7.98
C ASP A 17 15.52 5.08 -9.11
N SER A 18 14.55 4.16 -9.02
CA SER A 18 14.44 3.01 -9.91
C SER A 18 13.07 2.90 -10.57
N SER A 19 13.00 3.25 -11.87
CA SER A 19 11.80 3.04 -12.70
C SER A 19 11.33 1.58 -12.74
N SER A 20 12.26 0.62 -12.69
CA SER A 20 11.96 -0.82 -12.56
C SER A 20 11.28 -1.17 -11.23
N LEU A 21 11.64 -0.47 -10.15
CA LEU A 21 11.06 -0.68 -8.83
C LEU A 21 9.61 -0.16 -8.78
N ASN A 22 9.31 0.92 -9.52
CA ASN A 22 7.95 1.40 -9.73
C ASN A 22 7.06 0.37 -10.43
N SER A 23 7.55 -0.29 -11.49
CA SER A 23 6.80 -1.38 -12.14
C SER A 23 6.58 -2.56 -11.21
N TYR A 24 7.57 -2.91 -10.39
CA TYR A 24 7.43 -3.94 -9.37
C TYR A 24 6.39 -3.54 -8.30
N PHE A 25 6.43 -2.29 -7.83
CA PHE A 25 5.47 -1.74 -6.88
C PHE A 25 4.03 -1.83 -7.40
N GLN A 26 3.80 -1.47 -8.66
CA GLN A 26 2.49 -1.62 -9.29
C GLN A 26 2.02 -3.07 -9.34
N ALA A 27 2.92 -4.02 -9.60
CA ALA A 27 2.59 -5.44 -9.61
C ALA A 27 2.19 -5.94 -8.21
N VAL A 28 2.90 -5.53 -7.16
CA VAL A 28 2.61 -5.97 -5.78
C VAL A 28 1.52 -5.15 -5.08
N LEU A 29 1.19 -3.95 -5.58
CA LEU A 29 0.21 -3.06 -4.96
C LEU A 29 -1.17 -3.72 -4.84
N ALA A 30 -1.60 -4.44 -5.88
CA ALA A 30 -2.88 -5.14 -5.86
C ALA A 30 -2.92 -6.24 -4.78
N GLU A 31 -1.86 -7.01 -4.64
CA GLU A 31 -1.74 -8.07 -3.61
C GLU A 31 -1.68 -7.48 -2.19
N CYS A 32 -0.89 -6.41 -2.01
CA CYS A 32 -0.82 -5.67 -0.76
C CYS A 32 -2.18 -5.07 -0.40
N TYR A 33 -2.91 -4.51 -1.38
CA TYR A 33 -4.23 -3.91 -1.15
C TYR A 33 -5.26 -4.96 -0.75
N ALA A 34 -5.29 -6.13 -1.42
CA ALA A 34 -6.17 -7.23 -1.04
C ALA A 34 -5.94 -7.68 0.40
N SER A 35 -4.68 -7.74 0.83
CA SER A 35 -4.30 -8.09 2.20
C SER A 35 -4.72 -7.00 3.20
N ALA A 36 -4.45 -5.73 2.88
CA ALA A 36 -4.83 -4.59 3.70
C ALA A 36 -6.36 -4.49 3.86
N ARG A 37 -7.10 -4.78 2.80
CA ARG A 37 -8.57 -4.86 2.80
C ARG A 37 -9.07 -5.93 3.78
N ALA A 38 -8.47 -7.12 3.76
CA ALA A 38 -8.83 -8.19 4.68
C ALA A 38 -8.54 -7.82 6.13
N GLN A 39 -7.38 -7.23 6.39
CA GLN A 39 -7.03 -6.75 7.72
C GLN A 39 -7.95 -5.63 8.20
N ALA A 40 -8.28 -4.65 7.35
CA ALA A 40 -9.20 -3.58 7.70
C ALA A 40 -10.62 -4.11 8.00
N ALA A 41 -11.10 -5.09 7.25
CA ALA A 41 -12.37 -5.75 7.53
C ALA A 41 -12.36 -6.47 8.88
N ASP A 42 -11.27 -7.17 9.21
CA ASP A 42 -11.09 -7.83 10.50
C ASP A 42 -11.05 -6.82 11.67
N GLU A 43 -10.27 -5.75 11.53
CA GLU A 43 -10.10 -4.72 12.57
C GLU A 43 -11.36 -3.88 12.81
N THR A 44 -12.15 -3.62 11.77
CA THR A 44 -13.36 -2.78 11.85
C THR A 44 -14.64 -3.60 12.04
N GLU A 45 -14.53 -4.93 12.01
CA GLU A 45 -15.67 -5.86 11.98
C GLU A 45 -16.67 -5.56 10.83
N LEU A 46 -16.21 -4.89 9.77
CA LEU A 46 -17.04 -4.58 8.61
C LEU A 46 -16.95 -5.68 7.55
N PRO A 47 -18.03 -5.95 6.81
CA PRO A 47 -17.98 -6.86 5.67
C PRO A 47 -16.93 -6.41 4.65
N LEU A 48 -16.18 -7.36 4.08
CA LEU A 48 -15.21 -7.10 3.01
C LEU A 48 -15.80 -6.27 1.86
N GLU A 49 -17.06 -6.52 1.51
CA GLU A 49 -17.83 -5.78 0.49
C GLU A 49 -17.96 -4.26 0.75
N THR A 50 -17.73 -3.82 2.00
CA THR A 50 -17.66 -2.39 2.37
C THR A 50 -16.42 -1.71 1.80
N PHE A 51 -15.37 -2.50 1.51
CA PHE A 51 -14.12 -2.02 0.95
C PHE A 51 -14.08 -2.32 -0.56
N PRO A 52 -13.60 -1.37 -1.39
CA PRO A 52 -13.42 -1.58 -2.82
C PRO A 52 -12.61 -2.85 -3.12
N PHE A 53 -12.97 -3.57 -4.19
CA PHE A 53 -12.21 -4.76 -4.59
C PHE A 53 -10.83 -4.38 -5.13
N ASP A 54 -10.77 -3.33 -5.96
CA ASP A 54 -9.54 -2.76 -6.50
C ASP A 54 -9.14 -1.50 -5.71
N CYS A 55 -7.83 -1.23 -5.64
CA CYS A 55 -7.33 -0.04 -4.98
C CYS A 55 -7.82 1.22 -5.73
N PRO A 56 -8.59 2.12 -5.08
CA PRO A 56 -9.08 3.33 -5.73
C PRO A 56 -8.00 4.41 -5.89
N TYR A 57 -6.82 4.19 -5.31
CA TYR A 57 -5.73 5.15 -5.27
C TYR A 57 -4.65 4.81 -6.29
N THR A 58 -4.08 5.84 -6.88
CA THR A 58 -2.91 5.67 -7.73
C THR A 58 -1.68 5.30 -6.89
N PRO A 59 -0.69 4.60 -7.48
CA PRO A 59 0.59 4.30 -6.81
C PRO A 59 1.23 5.52 -6.15
N SER A 60 1.17 6.68 -6.83
CA SER A 60 1.71 7.94 -6.33
C SER A 60 0.98 8.44 -5.07
N GLN A 61 -0.35 8.27 -4.98
CA GLN A 61 -1.13 8.61 -3.78
C GLN A 61 -0.89 7.63 -2.64
N VAL A 62 -0.76 6.33 -2.93
CA VAL A 62 -0.46 5.31 -1.91
C VAL A 62 0.92 5.55 -1.28
N LEU A 63 1.87 6.04 -2.07
CA LEU A 63 3.22 6.36 -1.65
C LEU A 63 3.35 7.73 -0.99
N ASP A 64 2.35 8.60 -1.12
CA ASP A 64 2.37 9.92 -0.51
C ASP A 64 2.16 9.77 1.02
N PRO A 65 3.16 10.13 1.84
CA PRO A 65 3.07 10.02 3.29
C PRO A 65 2.10 11.03 3.93
N GLU A 66 1.70 12.07 3.19
CA GLU A 66 0.73 13.08 3.64
C GLU A 66 -0.68 12.79 3.14
N PHE A 67 -0.87 11.74 2.34
CA PHE A 67 -2.18 11.35 1.84
C PHE A 67 -3.04 10.72 2.94
N LEU A 68 -4.20 11.35 3.20
CA LEU A 68 -5.24 10.86 4.10
C LEU A 68 -6.50 10.55 3.28
N PRO A 69 -6.88 9.26 3.14
CA PRO A 69 -8.10 8.84 2.44
C PRO A 69 -9.39 9.10 3.22
#